data_AF-A0A7Y1UH65-F1
#
_entry.id   AF-A0A7Y1UH65-F1
#
_cell.length_a   1.000
_cell.length_b   1.000
_cell.length_c   1.000
_cell.angle_alpha   90.00
_cell.angle_beta   90.00
_cell.angle_gamma   90.00
#
_symmetry.space_group_name_H-M   'P 1'
#
loop_
_entity.id
_entity.type
_entity.pdbx_description
1 polymer ?
#
loop_
_entity_poly.entity_id
_entity_poly.type
_entity_poly.pdbx_seq_one_letter_code
_entity_poly.pdbx_strand_id
1 'polypeptide(L)' 'MKPLPVLLLLAAPAPAAPEDQVPGAGNLRAWIDHVRPAESERGWEAIPWRNGFLRGVEEAKRLERPVLLWTMNGNPCGET' A
#
# COMPACT_ATOMS: atom_id res chain seq x y z
N MET A 1 2.45 12.42 33.03
CA MET A 1 2.26 12.26 31.57
C MET A 1 3.42 11.43 31.04
N LYS A 2 3.17 10.24 30.48
CA LYS A 2 4.22 9.42 29.83
C LYS A 2 4.36 9.87 28.37
N PRO A 3 5.58 10.16 27.87
CA PRO A 3 5.75 10.50 26.46
C PRO A 3 5.46 9.26 25.61
N LEU A 4 4.59 9.41 24.59
CA LEU A 4 4.43 8.37 23.57
C LEU A 4 5.73 8.27 22.76
N PRO A 5 6.22 7.05 22.44
CA PRO A 5 7.35 6.90 21.54
C PRO A 5 6.91 7.30 20.13
N VAL A 6 7.56 8.32 19.58
CA VAL A 6 7.48 8.64 18.15
C VAL A 6 8.32 7.58 17.44
N LEU A 7 7.66 6.62 16.80
CA LEU A 7 8.31 5.65 15.92
C LEU A 7 8.57 6.32 14.57
N LEU A 8 9.81 6.72 14.32
CA LEU A 8 10.24 7.21 13.02
C LEU A 8 10.50 5.99 12.10
N LEU A 9 9.58 5.69 11.18
CA LEU A 9 9.87 4.73 10.11
C LEU A 9 10.80 5.39 9.10
N LEU A 10 12.09 5.01 9.10
CA LEU A 10 12.99 5.26 7.99
C LEU A 10 12.66 4.26 6.88
N ALA A 11 12.00 4.74 5.82
CA ALA A 11 11.81 3.94 4.60
C ALA A 11 13.17 3.78 3.89
N ALA A 12 13.47 2.57 3.42
CA ALA A 12 14.63 2.36 2.56
C ALA A 12 14.40 3.09 1.22
N PRO A 13 15.45 3.67 0.61
CA PRO A 13 15.28 4.39 -0.66
C PRO A 13 14.87 3.40 -1.75
N ALA A 14 13.80 3.73 -2.47
CA ALA A 14 13.39 3.00 -3.66
C ALA A 14 14.52 3.03 -4.72
N PRO A 15 14.67 1.99 -5.54
CA PRO A 15 15.59 2.02 -6.68
C PRO A 15 15.29 3.25 -7.55
N ALA A 16 16.35 3.93 -8.02
CA ALA A 16 16.22 5.13 -8.85
C ALA A 16 15.42 4.82 -10.12
N ALA A 17 14.60 5.78 -10.56
CA ALA A 17 13.84 5.65 -11.80
C ALA A 17 14.79 5.49 -13.00
N PRO A 18 14.38 4.76 -14.06
CA PRO A 18 15.18 4.65 -15.28
C PRO A 18 15.47 6.03 -15.91
N GLU A 19 16.65 6.22 -16.51
CA GLU A 19 16.99 7.49 -17.18
C GLU A 19 16.04 7.81 -18.34
N ASP A 20 15.74 6.80 -19.17
CA ASP A 20 14.72 6.89 -20.20
C ASP A 20 13.33 6.71 -19.58
N GLN A 21 12.57 7.81 -19.58
CA GLN A 21 11.25 7.89 -18.97
C GLN A 21 10.15 7.22 -19.81
N VAL A 22 10.43 6.76 -21.03
CA VAL A 22 9.46 6.09 -21.90
C VAL A 22 9.63 4.57 -21.77
N PRO A 23 8.63 3.83 -21.25
CA PRO A 23 8.71 2.37 -21.18
C PRO A 23 8.81 1.73 -22.57
N GLY A 24 9.77 0.83 -22.75
CA GLY A 24 10.03 0.10 -23.98
C GLY A 24 10.78 -1.20 -23.70
N ALA A 25 10.97 -2.02 -24.73
CA ALA A 25 11.62 -3.32 -24.57
C ALA A 25 13.03 -3.22 -23.97
N GLY A 26 13.76 -2.14 -24.25
CA GLY A 26 15.12 -1.91 -23.75
C GLY A 26 15.23 -1.54 -22.26
N ASN A 27 14.16 -1.03 -21.64
CA ASN A 27 14.16 -0.58 -20.23
C ASN A 27 13.06 -1.23 -19.37
N LEU A 28 12.30 -2.19 -19.92
CA LEU A 28 11.20 -2.87 -19.22
C LEU A 28 11.62 -3.43 -17.86
N ARG A 29 12.80 -4.05 -17.76
CA ARG A 29 13.28 -4.63 -16.50
C ARG A 29 13.53 -3.56 -15.43
N ALA A 30 14.17 -2.45 -15.81
CA ALA A 30 14.43 -1.34 -14.91
C ALA A 30 13.12 -0.73 -14.38
N TRP A 31 12.11 -0.62 -15.24
CA TRP A 31 10.78 -0.21 -14.82
C TRP A 31 10.11 -1.20 -13.87
N ILE A 32 10.14 -2.51 -14.15
CA ILE A 32 9.59 -3.53 -13.25
C ILE A 32 10.23 -3.45 -11.86
N ASP A 33 11.55 -3.28 -11.80
CA ASP A 33 12.28 -3.20 -10.54
C ASP A 33 11.98 -1.86 -9.82
N HIS A 34 11.74 -0.77 -10.56
CA HIS A 34 11.38 0.54 -10.00
C HIS A 34 9.96 0.60 -9.43
N VAL A 35 8.95 0.05 -10.13
CA VAL A 35 7.54 0.13 -9.70
C VAL A 35 7.16 -0.88 -8.62
N ARG A 36 8.03 -1.87 -8.36
CA ARG A 36 7.77 -2.87 -7.33
C ARG A 36 7.89 -2.21 -5.96
N PRO A 37 6.89 -2.38 -5.06
CA PRO A 37 7.00 -1.86 -3.70
C PRO A 37 8.26 -2.39 -3.01
N ALA A 38 9.00 -1.51 -2.35
CA ALA A 38 10.08 -1.90 -1.46
C ALA A 38 9.50 -2.63 -0.24
N GLU A 39 10.31 -3.44 0.44
CA GLU A 39 9.83 -4.22 1.59
C GLU A 39 9.23 -3.34 2.70
N SER A 40 9.78 -2.14 2.92
CA SER A 40 9.22 -1.17 3.86
C SER A 40 7.83 -0.65 3.50
N GLU A 41 7.42 -0.79 2.24
CA GLU A 41 6.12 -0.36 1.72
C GLU A 41 5.09 -1.49 1.73
N ARG A 42 5.47 -2.73 2.08
CA ARG A 42 4.60 -3.92 2.02
C ARG A 42 3.81 -4.19 3.29
N GLY A 43 3.85 -3.28 4.27
CA GLY A 43 3.11 -3.43 5.53
C GLY A 43 1.59 -3.63 5.36
N TRP A 44 1.02 -3.19 4.23
CA TRP A 44 -0.38 -3.40 3.90
C TRP A 44 -0.74 -4.88 3.65
N GLU A 45 0.22 -5.73 3.29
CA GLU A 45 0.00 -7.18 3.09
C GLU A 45 -0.33 -7.89 4.40
N ALA A 46 0.17 -7.38 5.53
CA ALA A 46 -0.07 -7.95 6.86
C ALA A 46 -1.45 -7.57 7.44
N ILE A 47 -2.16 -6.61 6.80
CA ILE A 47 -3.48 -6.19 7.27
C ILE A 47 -4.49 -7.31 6.92
N PRO A 48 -5.30 -7.78 7.88
CA PRO A 48 -6.30 -8.81 7.64
C PRO A 48 -7.53 -8.21 6.93
N TRP A 49 -7.39 -7.90 5.65
CA TRP A 49 -8.44 -7.32 4.82
C TRP A 49 -9.69 -8.21 4.79
N ARG A 50 -10.86 -7.57 4.90
CA ARG A 50 -12.16 -8.25 4.84
C ARG A 50 -12.81 -7.96 3.50
N ASN A 51 -13.19 -9.01 2.78
CA ASN A 51 -13.80 -8.89 1.45
C ASN A 51 -15.31 -8.58 1.49
N GLY A 52 -15.88 -8.27 2.66
CA GLY A 52 -17.29 -7.96 2.83
C GLY A 52 -17.50 -6.87 3.86
N PHE A 53 -18.09 -5.75 3.42
CA PHE A 53 -18.26 -4.56 4.25
C PHE A 53 -19.09 -4.83 5.51
N LEU A 54 -20.29 -5.39 5.37
CA LEU A 54 -21.18 -5.63 6.51
C LEU A 54 -20.58 -6.61 7.53
N ARG A 55 -19.93 -7.69 7.07
CA ARG A 55 -19.23 -8.62 7.97
C ARG A 55 -18.09 -7.93 8.72
N GLY A 56 -17.33 -7.06 8.05
CA GLY A 56 -16.27 -6.27 8.68
C GLY A 56 -16.82 -5.31 9.75
N VAL A 57 -17.97 -4.68 9.49
CA VAL A 57 -18.66 -3.83 10.47
C VAL A 57 -19.14 -4.62 11.68
N GLU A 58 -19.76 -5.79 11.48
CA GLU A 58 -20.20 -6.66 12.58
C GLU A 58 -19.01 -7.10 13.46
N GLU A 59 -17.91 -7.51 12.84
CA GLU A 59 -16.68 -7.88 13.54
C GLU A 59 -16.10 -6.70 14.34
N ALA A 60 -16.00 -5.53 13.72
CA ALA A 60 -15.46 -4.33 14.36
C ALA A 60 -16.31 -3.90 15.56
N LYS A 61 -17.64 -4.01 15.46
CA LYS A 61 -18.56 -3.79 16.59
C LYS A 61 -18.31 -4.78 17.72
N ARG A 62 -18.20 -6.08 17.42
CA ARG A 62 -17.92 -7.13 18.41
C ARG A 62 -16.57 -6.93 19.11
N LEU A 63 -15.56 -6.45 18.38
CA LEU A 63 -14.20 -6.23 18.89
C LEU A 63 -14.00 -4.82 19.49
N GLU A 64 -15.01 -3.95 19.45
CA GLU A 64 -14.92 -2.55 19.87
C GLU A 64 -13.77 -1.79 19.18
N ARG A 65 -13.59 -2.01 17.87
CA ARG A 65 -12.52 -1.40 17.06
C ARG A 65 -13.09 -0.49 15.97
N PRO A 66 -12.39 0.59 15.58
CA PRO A 66 -12.77 1.39 14.43
C PRO A 66 -12.61 0.59 13.12
N VAL A 67 -13.38 0.98 12.10
CA VAL A 67 -13.31 0.41 10.74
C VAL A 67 -12.45 1.31 9.86
N LEU A 68 -11.43 0.73 9.22
CA LEU A 68 -10.78 1.31 8.04
C LEU A 68 -11.50 0.80 6.80
N LEU A 69 -12.18 1.69 6.09
CA LEU A 69 -12.79 1.39 4.80
C LEU A 69 -11.83 1.81 3.69
N TRP A 70 -11.32 0.84 2.93
CA TRP A 70 -10.50 1.09 1.75
C TRP A 70 -11.29 0.71 0.51
N THR A 71 -11.63 1.70 -0.31
CA THR A 71 -12.35 1.51 -1.57
C THR A 71 -11.58 2.20 -2.67
N MET A 72 -11.37 1.50 -3.78
CA MET A 72 -10.89 2.11 -5.01
C MET A 72 -12.08 2.33 -5.94
N ASN A 73 -12.10 3.47 -6.62
CA ASN A 73 -12.97 3.65 -7.78
C ASN A 73 -12.56 2.56 -8.78
N GLY A 74 -13.48 1.68 -9.18
CA GLY A 74 -13.21 0.36 -9.79
C GLY A 74 -12.45 0.31 -11.12
N ASN A 75 -11.73 1.37 -11.52
CA ASN A 75 -10.80 1.36 -12.63
C ASN A 75 -9.38 1.11 -12.11
N PRO A 76 -8.84 -0.12 -12.23
CA PRO A 76 -7.49 -0.44 -11.77
C PRO A 76 -6.39 0.41 -12.44
N CYS A 77 -6.71 1.11 -13.54
CA CYS A 77 -5.82 2.03 -14.25
C CYS A 77 -6.34 3.49 -14.34
N GLY A 78 -7.43 3.86 -13.66
CA GLY A 78 -7.89 5.27 -13.65
C GLY A 78 -8.34 5.87 -14.99
N GLU A 79 -8.57 5.08 -16.03
CA GLU A 79 -9.11 5.57 -17.32
C GLU A 79 -10.60 5.89 -17.17
N THR A 80 -11.02 7.14 -17.42
CA THR A 80 -12.43 7.55 -17.59
C THR A 80 -12.84 7.50 -19.05
#